data_AF-I3UGL6-F1
#
_entry.id   AF-I3UGL6-F1
#
_cell.length_a   1.000
_cell.length_b   1.000
_cell.length_c   1.000
_cell.angle_alpha   90.00
_cell.angle_beta   90.00
_cell.angle_gamma   90.00
#
_symmetry.space_group_name_H-M   'P 1'
#
loop_
_entity.id
_entity.type
_entity.pdbx_description
1 polymer ?
#
loop_
_entity_poly.entity_id
_entity_poly.type
_entity_poly.pdbx_seq_one_letter_code
_entity_poly.pdbx_strand_id
1 'polypeptide(L)'
;MPRIVQPDPSLSLYYSFGYGGNGVSSSAWAGRRLAQRIVGQDGAQWDLPIYNSPLPGHLFSPFRRLGQAMLYHWYYLRDEVI
;
A
#
# COMPACT_ATOMS: atom_id res chain seq x y z
N MET A 1 2.35 -10.37 -7.27
CA MET A 1 1.52 -10.91 -6.17
C MET A 1 1.44 -9.87 -5.05
N PRO A 2 0.25 -9.57 -4.52
CA PRO A 2 0.09 -8.62 -3.42
C PRO A 2 0.65 -9.17 -2.10
N ARG A 3 1.30 -8.30 -1.32
CA ARG A 3 1.63 -8.52 0.09
C ARG A 3 0.36 -8.42 0.90
N ILE A 4 0.13 -9.43 1.75
CA ILE A 4 -1.03 -9.51 2.64
C ILE A 4 -0.47 -9.68 4.04
N VAL A 5 -0.50 -8.60 4.82
CA VAL A 5 0.28 -8.50 6.06
C VAL A 5 -0.52 -7.76 7.12
N GLN A 6 -0.36 -8.20 8.36
CA GLN A 6 -0.65 -7.43 9.56
C GLN A 6 0.69 -6.88 10.07
N PRO A 7 1.02 -5.59 9.81
CA PRO A 7 2.35 -5.07 10.11
C PRO A 7 2.62 -5.00 11.62
N ASP A 8 1.58 -4.75 12.42
CA ASP A 8 1.63 -4.72 13.87
C ASP A 8 0.61 -5.71 14.44
N PRO A 9 1.05 -6.81 15.08
CA PRO A 9 0.17 -7.80 15.69
C PRO A 9 -0.75 -7.24 16.78
N SER A 10 -0.41 -6.11 17.40
CA SER A 10 -1.22 -5.47 18.44
C SER A 10 -2.42 -4.68 17.89
N LEU A 11 -2.42 -4.39 16.59
CA LEU A 11 -3.44 -3.61 15.91
C LEU A 11 -4.27 -4.49 14.98
N SER A 12 -5.58 -4.30 14.95
CA SER A 12 -6.50 -4.93 13.99
C SER A 12 -6.40 -4.32 12.58
N LEU A 13 -5.19 -3.99 12.12
CA LEU A 13 -4.91 -3.35 10.84
C LEU A 13 -4.28 -4.37 9.88
N TYR A 14 -4.98 -4.65 8.80
CA TYR A 14 -4.54 -5.56 7.75
C TYR A 14 -4.59 -4.83 6.41
N TYR A 15 -3.63 -5.10 5.53
CA TYR A 15 -3.69 -4.60 4.17
C TYR A 15 -3.30 -5.69 3.18
N SER A 16 -3.81 -5.54 1.96
CA SER A 16 -3.38 -6.29 0.79
C SER A 16 -2.90 -5.30 -0.27
N PHE A 17 -1.60 -5.25 -0.52
CA PHE A 17 -1.02 -4.28 -1.46
C PHE A 17 0.01 -4.91 -2.40
N GLY A 18 -0.11 -4.61 -3.69
CA GLY A 18 0.86 -4.97 -4.71
C GLY A 18 0.21 -5.14 -6.08
N TYR A 19 0.99 -4.92 -7.13
CA TYR A 19 0.55 -5.02 -8.52
C TYR A 19 1.23 -6.21 -9.18
N GLY A 20 0.46 -7.01 -9.92
CA GLY A 20 0.93 -8.19 -10.63
C GLY A 20 0.59 -8.20 -12.12
N GLY A 21 0.27 -7.04 -12.71
CA GLY A 21 -0.12 -6.94 -14.13
C GLY A 21 -1.58 -7.27 -14.44
N ASN A 22 -2.38 -7.69 -13.47
CA ASN A 22 -3.78 -8.13 -13.64
C ASN A 22 -4.67 -7.68 -12.47
N GLY A 23 -4.77 -6.36 -12.26
CA GLY A 23 -5.34 -5.77 -11.03
C GLY A 23 -6.77 -6.23 -10.69
N VAL A 24 -7.67 -6.30 -11.69
CA VAL A 24 -9.08 -6.64 -11.45
C VAL A 24 -9.25 -8.11 -11.08
N SER A 25 -8.73 -9.04 -11.89
CA SER A 25 -8.86 -10.48 -11.63
C SER A 25 -8.12 -10.93 -10.37
N SER A 26 -7.00 -10.29 -10.03
CA SER A 26 -6.22 -10.61 -8.84
C SER A 26 -6.85 -10.10 -7.54
N SER A 27 -7.76 -9.12 -7.62
CA SER A 27 -8.38 -8.50 -6.43
C SER A 27 -9.23 -9.48 -5.62
N ALA A 28 -10.00 -10.34 -6.29
CA ALA A 28 -10.84 -11.34 -5.63
C ALA A 28 -9.99 -12.37 -4.86
N TRP A 29 -8.90 -12.85 -5.46
CA TRP A 29 -7.95 -13.74 -4.80
C TRP A 29 -7.29 -13.05 -3.60
N ALA A 30 -6.86 -11.80 -3.76
CA ALA A 30 -6.23 -11.02 -2.71
C ALA A 30 -7.18 -10.77 -1.52
N GLY A 31 -8.44 -10.44 -1.79
CA GLY A 31 -9.48 -10.25 -0.78
C GLY A 31 -9.79 -11.54 -0.02
N ARG A 32 -9.90 -12.68 -0.72
CA ARG A 32 -10.08 -13.99 -0.05
C ARG A 32 -8.92 -14.30 0.89
N ARG A 33 -7.68 -14.04 0.46
CA ARG A 33 -6.49 -14.27 1.27
C ARG A 33 -6.43 -13.34 2.48
N LEU A 34 -6.74 -12.06 2.28
CA LEU A 34 -6.86 -11.09 3.38
C LEU A 34 -7.87 -11.56 4.43
N ALA A 35 -9.05 -12.04 4.01
CA ALA A 35 -10.05 -12.58 4.93
C ALA A 35 -9.52 -13.80 5.70
N GLN A 36 -8.84 -14.73 5.02
CA GLN A 36 -8.21 -15.89 5.68
C GLN A 36 -7.21 -15.47 6.77
N ARG A 37 -6.40 -14.43 6.51
CA ARG A 37 -5.46 -13.88 7.50
C ARG A 37 -6.17 -13.26 8.70
N ILE A 38 -7.25 -12.50 8.46
CA ILE A 38 -8.04 -11.86 9.53
C ILE A 38 -8.67 -12.90 10.47
N VAL A 39 -9.15 -14.02 9.93
CA VAL A 39 -9.79 -15.08 10.73
C VAL A 39 -8.79 -16.11 11.29
N GLY A 40 -7.48 -15.91 11.10
CA GLY A 40 -6.43 -16.81 11.61
C GLY A 40 -6.32 -18.16 10.87
N GLN A 41 -6.80 -18.25 9.62
CA GLN A 41 -6.64 -19.44 8.77
C GLN A 41 -5.26 -19.47 8.09
N ASP A 42 -4.23 -19.67 8.92
CA ASP A 42 -2.83 -19.70 8.47
C ASP A 42 -2.36 -21.13 8.12
N GLY A 43 -2.43 -21.54 6.85
CA GLY A 43 -1.77 -22.75 6.31
C GLY A 43 -0.36 -22.55 5.73
N ALA A 44 0.25 -23.61 5.18
CA ALA A 44 1.63 -23.63 4.64
C ALA A 44 1.93 -22.53 3.59
N GLN A 45 0.91 -22.07 2.87
CA GLN A 45 0.99 -20.97 1.91
C GLN A 45 1.41 -19.61 2.51
N TRP A 46 1.35 -19.44 3.84
CA TRP A 46 1.73 -18.20 4.53
C TRP A 46 3.21 -18.15 4.92
N ASP A 47 3.96 -19.24 4.73
CA ASP A 47 5.40 -19.29 5.02
C ASP A 47 6.25 -18.50 4.00
N LEU A 48 5.62 -17.99 2.94
CA LEU A 48 6.31 -17.16 1.96
C LEU A 48 6.76 -15.83 2.59
N PRO A 49 8.04 -15.41 2.41
CA PRO A 49 8.57 -14.17 2.98
C PRO A 49 7.79 -12.90 2.64
N ILE A 50 7.04 -12.92 1.53
CA ILE A 50 6.18 -11.82 1.08
C ILE A 50 5.02 -11.53 2.04
N TYR A 51 4.57 -12.51 2.83
CA TYR A 51 3.48 -12.35 3.79
C TYR A 51 3.95 -12.03 5.21
N ASN A 52 5.25 -12.17 5.46
CA ASN A 52 5.86 -12.00 6.78
C ASN A 52 6.67 -10.70 6.92
N SER A 53 6.63 -9.82 5.90
CA SER A 53 7.35 -8.55 5.94
C SER A 53 6.47 -7.38 5.48
N PRO A 54 6.45 -6.26 6.24
CA PRO A 54 5.67 -5.09 5.88
C PRO A 54 6.19 -4.47 4.58
N LEU A 55 5.43 -3.52 4.03
CA LEU A 55 5.90 -2.75 2.88
C LEU A 55 7.16 -1.97 3.25
N PRO A 56 8.18 -1.94 2.38
CA PRO A 56 9.32 -1.07 2.60
C PRO A 56 8.85 0.38 2.60
N GLY A 57 9.20 1.11 3.66
CA GLY A 57 9.02 2.55 3.69
C GLY A 57 10.01 3.26 2.77
N HIS A 58 9.67 4.47 2.34
CA HIS A 58 10.62 5.36 1.68
C HIS A 58 10.86 6.58 2.56
N LEU A 59 12.14 6.88 2.82
CA LEU A 59 12.57 7.96 3.73
C LEU A 59 11.99 9.32 3.33
N PHE A 60 11.89 9.58 2.03
CA PHE A 60 11.41 10.85 1.48
C PHE A 60 9.91 10.86 1.13
N SER A 61 9.13 9.87 1.57
CA SER A 61 7.67 9.84 1.32
C SER A 61 6.95 11.14 1.73
N PRO A 62 7.28 11.79 2.86
CA PRO A 62 6.62 13.04 3.25
C PRO A 62 6.84 14.20 2.25
N PHE A 63 7.97 14.20 1.53
CA PHE A 63 8.35 15.27 0.61
C PHE A 63 7.80 15.08 -0.82
N ARG A 64 7.09 13.98 -1.10
CA ARG A 64 6.60 13.65 -2.45
C ARG A 64 5.70 14.72 -3.09
N ARG A 65 5.11 15.61 -2.28
CA ARG A 65 4.22 16.69 -2.74
C ARG A 65 4.86 18.06 -2.77
N LEU A 66 6.13 18.21 -2.38
CA LEU A 66 6.78 19.51 -2.31
C LEU A 66 6.79 20.21 -3.68
N GLY A 67 7.15 19.49 -4.75
CA GLY A 67 7.12 20.01 -6.11
C GLY A 67 5.71 20.42 -6.56
N GLN A 68 4.69 19.59 -6.27
CA GLN A 68 3.29 19.91 -6.57
C GLN A 68 2.83 21.18 -5.84
N ALA A 69 3.19 21.34 -4.57
CA ALA A 69 2.87 22.53 -3.78
C ALA A 69 3.54 23.77 -4.37
N MET A 70 4.83 23.72 -4.69
CA MET A 70 5.56 24.82 -5.32
C MET A 70 4.95 25.21 -6.67
N LEU A 71 4.60 24.23 -7.49
CA LEU A 71 3.97 24.46 -8.80
C LEU A 71 2.63 25.16 -8.67
N TYR A 72 1.79 24.79 -7.71
CA TYR A 72 0.50 25.44 -7.48
C TYR A 72 0.65 26.90 -7.04
N HIS A 73 1.59 27.19 -6.16
CA HIS A 73 1.88 28.58 -5.77
C HIS A 73 2.43 29.38 -6.96
N TRP A 74 3.28 28.77 -7.78
CA TRP A 74 3.81 29.44 -8.97
C TRP A 74 2.72 29.74 -10.01
N TYR A 75 1.83 28.80 -10.29
CA TYR A 75 0.69 29.05 -11.19
C TYR A 75 -0.21 30.17 -10.67
N TYR A 76 -0.53 30.16 -9.37
CA TYR A 76 -1.31 31.24 -8.78
C TYR A 76 -0.63 32.61 -8.96
N LEU A 77 0.67 32.71 -8.66
CA LEU A 77 1.42 33.96 -8.84
C LEU A 77 1.44 34.41 -10.30
N ARG A 78 1.61 33.48 -11.23
CA ARG A 78 1.68 33.77 -12.66
C ARG A 78 0.34 34.20 -13.25
N ASP A 79 -0.76 33.61 -12.80
CA ASP A 79 -2.06 33.78 -13.45
C ASP A 79 -2.90 34.89 -12.78
N GLU A 80 -2.70 35.13 -11.48
CA GLU A 80 -3.55 36.04 -10.68
C GLU A 80 -2.80 37.28 -10.14
N VAL A 81 -1.46 37.30 -10.14
CA VAL A 81 -0.68 38.38 -9.51
C VAL A 81 0.20 39.16 -10.50
N ILE A 82 0.93 38.46 -11.37
CA ILE A 82 1.82 39.03 -12.40
C ILE A 82 1.03 39.25 -13.70
#